data_AF-A0A7J8LP77-F1
#
_entry.id   AF-A0A7J8LP77-F1
#
_cell.length_a   1.000
_cell.length_b   1.000
_cell.length_c   1.000
_cell.angle_alpha   90.00
_cell.angle_beta   90.00
_cell.angle_gamma   90.00
#
_symmetry.space_group_name_H-M   'P 1'
#
loop_
_entity.id
_entity.type
_entity.pdbx_description
1 polymer ?
#
loop_
_entity_poly.entity_id
_entity_poly.type
_entity_poly.pdbx_seq_one_letter_code
_entity_poly.pdbx_strand_id
1 'polypeptide(L)' 'MKRKFDKYWGECNLMISIATILDPMNNMKLIDFSFRVIYSEEETPRQIYIMRDRLCELYKEYVDEYAATNVDTSTEND' A
#
# COMPACT_ATOMS: atom_id res chain seq x y z
N MET A 1 -20.49 17.80 -4.24
CA MET A 1 -20.11 16.41 -3.85
C MET A 1 -18.74 16.02 -4.38
N LYS A 2 -18.47 16.17 -5.69
CA LYS A 2 -17.17 15.88 -6.32
C LYS A 2 -15.96 16.46 -5.58
N ARG A 3 -15.99 17.76 -5.23
CA ARG A 3 -14.87 18.42 -4.51
C ARG A 3 -14.55 17.86 -3.11
N LYS A 4 -15.54 17.34 -2.38
CA LYS A 4 -15.32 16.68 -1.09
C LYS A 4 -14.83 15.24 -1.32
N PHE A 5 -15.40 14.57 -2.31
CA PHE A 5 -14.96 13.26 -2.75
C PHE A 5 -13.48 13.32 -3.17
N ASP A 6 -13.09 14.15 -4.13
CA ASP A 6 -11.70 14.28 -4.58
C ASP A 6 -10.72 14.65 -3.44
N LYS A 7 -11.17 15.50 -2.49
CA LYS A 7 -10.36 15.88 -1.32
C LYS A 7 -10.07 14.71 -0.38
N TYR A 8 -11.04 13.84 -0.12
CA TYR A 8 -10.86 12.71 0.79
C TYR A 8 -10.41 11.46 0.04
N TRP A 9 -10.93 11.21 -1.15
CA TRP A 9 -10.68 10.04 -1.98
C TRP A 9 -9.32 10.08 -2.69
N GLY A 10 -8.81 11.26 -3.05
CA GLY A 10 -7.48 11.42 -3.64
C GLY A 10 -6.37 10.89 -2.72
N GLU A 11 -6.47 11.14 -1.42
CA GLU A 11 -5.54 10.64 -0.39
C GLU A 11 -5.98 9.29 0.22
N CYS A 12 -7.29 9.05 0.41
CA CYS A 12 -7.80 7.77 0.96
C CYS A 12 -7.67 6.59 0.00
N ASN A 13 -7.49 6.80 -1.31
CA ASN A 13 -7.27 5.70 -2.25
C ASN A 13 -6.01 4.92 -1.93
N LEU A 14 -4.95 5.56 -1.41
CA LEU A 14 -3.72 4.85 -1.07
C LEU A 14 -3.92 3.93 0.15
N MET A 15 -4.49 4.45 1.24
CA MET A 15 -4.77 3.68 2.46
C MET A 15 -5.75 2.53 2.23
N ILE A 16 -6.83 2.78 1.48
CA ILE A 16 -7.79 1.72 1.14
C ILE A 16 -7.10 0.66 0.28
N SER A 17 -6.24 1.05 -0.67
CA SER A 17 -5.53 0.10 -1.51
C SER A 17 -4.49 -0.71 -0.72
N ILE A 18 -3.79 -0.11 0.24
CA ILE A 18 -2.84 -0.82 1.12
C ILE A 18 -3.60 -1.82 1.99
N ALA A 19 -4.66 -1.38 2.68
CA ALA A 19 -5.50 -2.24 3.51
C ALA A 19 -6.11 -3.39 2.70
N THR A 20 -6.48 -3.12 1.45
CA THR A 20 -7.02 -4.10 0.52
C THR A 20 -5.97 -5.12 0.07
N ILE A 21 -4.71 -4.73 -0.14
CA ILE A 21 -3.62 -5.67 -0.53
C ILE A 21 -3.16 -6.52 0.64
N LEU A 22 -3.17 -5.95 1.84
CA LEU A 22 -2.86 -6.69 3.08
C LEU A 22 -3.99 -7.66 3.46
N ASP A 23 -5.19 -7.50 2.90
CA ASP A 23 -6.26 -8.49 3.00
C ASP A 23 -5.97 -9.67 2.03
N PRO A 24 -5.69 -10.89 2.52
CA PRO A 24 -5.30 -12.04 1.69
C PRO A 24 -6.32 -12.41 0.62
N MET A 25 -7.55 -11.95 0.79
CA MET A 25 -8.66 -12.25 -0.09
C MET A 25 -8.65 -11.40 -1.37
N ASN A 26 -7.93 -10.26 -1.40
CA ASN A 26 -8.07 -9.31 -2.48
C ASN A 26 -6.88 -9.26 -3.43
N ASN A 27 -7.14 -9.75 -4.63
CA ASN A 27 -6.16 -9.81 -5.71
C ASN A 27 -5.91 -8.41 -6.28
N MET A 28 -4.65 -8.08 -6.59
CA MET A 28 -4.21 -6.88 -7.33
C MET A 28 -5.08 -6.51 -8.55
N LYS A 29 -5.79 -7.48 -9.13
CA LYS A 29 -6.75 -7.29 -10.23
C LYS A 29 -7.91 -6.36 -9.85
N LEU A 30 -8.43 -6.42 -8.63
CA LEU A 30 -9.52 -5.52 -8.21
C LEU A 30 -9.03 -4.08 -8.10
N ILE A 31 -7.79 -3.88 -7.66
CA ILE A 31 -7.19 -2.56 -7.56
C ILE A 31 -6.91 -1.98 -8.95
N ASP A 32 -6.38 -2.79 -9.88
CA ASP A 32 -6.20 -2.36 -11.26
C ASP A 32 -7.53 -1.92 -11.89
N PHE A 33 -8.59 -2.71 -11.70
CA PHE A 33 -9.94 -2.35 -12.17
C PHE A 33 -10.44 -1.07 -11.50
N SER A 34 -10.36 -0.97 -10.18
CA SER A 34 -10.86 0.20 -9.43
C SER A 34 -10.11 1.47 -9.81
N PHE A 35 -8.80 1.40 -10.03
CA PHE A 35 -7.99 2.55 -10.38
C PHE A 35 -8.32 3.06 -11.78
N ARG A 36 -8.56 2.17 -12.75
CA ARG A 36 -9.05 2.54 -14.08
C ARG A 36 -10.42 3.22 -14.06
N VAL A 37 -11.26 2.90 -13.09
CA VAL A 37 -12.59 3.50 -12.93
C VAL A 37 -12.53 4.86 -12.23
N ILE A 38 -11.58 5.06 -11.30
CA ILE A 38 -11.51 6.27 -10.47
C ILE A 38 -10.57 7.32 -11.06
N TYR A 39 -9.50 6.91 -11.74
CA TYR A 39 -8.51 7.79 -12.34
C TYR A 39 -8.66 7.86 -13.85
N SER A 40 -8.18 8.95 -14.45
CA SER A 40 -8.05 9.03 -15.91
C SER A 40 -7.03 7.99 -16.42
N GLU A 41 -7.12 7.62 -17.71
CA GLU A 41 -6.16 6.67 -18.31
C GLU A 41 -4.70 7.15 -18.19
N GLU A 42 -4.48 8.46 -18.18
CA GLU A 42 -3.15 9.07 -18.05
C GLU A 42 -2.61 8.97 -16.60
N GLU A 43 -3.49 9.09 -15.61
CA GLU A 43 -3.10 9.10 -14.19
C GLU A 43 -3.04 7.70 -13.58
N THR A 44 -3.79 6.74 -14.14
CA THR A 44 -3.88 5.36 -13.62
C THR A 44 -2.51 4.68 -13.48
N PRO A 45 -1.62 4.68 -14.49
CA PRO A 45 -0.32 4.01 -14.39
C PRO A 45 0.56 4.62 -13.30
N ARG A 46 0.53 5.96 -13.17
CA ARG A 46 1.28 6.69 -12.16
C ARG A 46 0.80 6.35 -10.75
N GLN A 47 -0.52 6.28 -10.54
CA GLN A 47 -1.06 5.97 -9.23
C GLN A 47 -0.78 4.52 -8.84
N ILE A 48 -0.87 3.56 -9.77
CA ILE A 48 -0.49 2.15 -9.53
C ILE A 48 0.98 2.03 -9.14
N TYR A 49 1.86 2.77 -9.81
CA TYR A 49 3.29 2.78 -9.48
C TYR A 49 3.54 3.26 -8.04
N ILE A 50 3.00 4.42 -7.66
CA ILE A 50 3.14 4.98 -6.30
C ILE A 50 2.61 3.99 -5.26
N MET A 51 1.49 3.34 -5.56
CA MET A 51 0.86 2.37 -4.66
C MET A 51 1.76 1.16 -4.41
N ARG A 52 2.38 0.60 -5.47
CA ARG A 52 3.35 -0.50 -5.37
C ARG A 52 4.63 -0.09 -4.63
N ASP A 53 5.15 1.10 -4.92
CA ASP A 53 6.36 1.63 -4.29
C ASP A 53 6.18 1.73 -2.77
N ARG A 54 5.07 2.30 -2.31
CA ARG A 54 4.72 2.40 -0.89
C ARG A 54 4.54 1.05 -0.21
N LEU A 55 3.96 0.07 -0.91
CA LEU A 55 3.87 -1.30 -0.39
C LEU A 55 5.24 -1.95 -0.22
N CYS A 56 6.14 -1.74 -1.18
CA CYS A 56 7.50 -2.23 -1.09
C CYS A 56 8.28 -1.56 0.05
N GLU A 57 8.09 -0.26 0.28
CA GLU A 57 8.66 0.45 1.42
C GLU A 57 8.15 -0.10 2.75
N LEU A 58 6.83 -0.23 2.92
CA LEU A 58 6.23 -0.80 4.13
C LEU A 58 6.71 -2.23 4.40
N TYR A 59 6.85 -3.04 3.35
CA TYR A 59 7.38 -4.39 3.49
C TYR A 59 8.85 -4.40 3.92
N LYS A 60 9.67 -3.49 3.39
CA LYS A 60 11.07 -3.34 3.82
C LYS A 60 11.15 -2.91 5.28
N GLU A 61 10.38 -1.92 5.70
CA GLU A 61 10.31 -1.48 7.11
C GLU A 61 9.94 -2.65 8.03
N TYR A 62 8.93 -3.44 7.66
CA TYR A 62 8.55 -4.65 8.40
C TYR A 62 9.69 -5.67 8.51
N VAL A 63 10.41 -5.93 7.41
CA VAL A 63 11.55 -6.86 7.39
C VAL A 63 12.71 -6.34 8.24
N ASP A 64 13.00 -5.05 8.16
CA ASP A 64 14.09 -4.41 8.91
C ASP A 64 13.79 -4.42 10.42
N GLU A 65 12.56 -4.10 10.83
CA GLU A 65 12.12 -4.22 12.23
C GLU A 65 12.18 -5.67 12.73
N TYR A 66 11.69 -6.62 11.93
CA TYR A 66 11.75 -8.04 12.29
C TYR A 66 13.19 -8.55 12.41
N ALA A 67 14.08 -8.14 11.49
CA ALA A 67 15.50 -8.46 11.55
C ALA A 67 16.18 -7.89 12.78
N ALA A 68 15.88 -6.64 13.15
CA ALA A 68 16.40 -6.02 14.37
C ALA A 68 15.94 -6.75 15.64
N THR A 69 14.66 -7.16 15.69
CA THR A 69 14.08 -7.86 16.85
C THR A 69 14.68 -9.27 17.05
N ASN A 70 15.10 -9.94 15.97
CA ASN A 70 15.72 -11.26 16.04
C ASN A 70 17.21 -11.22 16.45
N VAL A 71 17.86 -10.05 16.37
CA VAL A 71 19.26 -9.88 16.82
C VAL A 71 19.31 -9.72 18.35
N ASP A 72 18.38 -8.96 18.94
CA ASP A 72 18.33 -8.74 20.40
C ASP A 72 18.00 -10.01 21.20
N THR A 73 17.26 -10.97 20.63
CA THR A 73 16.95 -12.25 21.28
C THR A 73 18.11 -13.24 21.28
N SER A 74 19.20 -12.96 20.56
CA SER A 74 20.39 -13.83 20.51
C SER A 74 21.48 -13.42 21.50
N THR A 75 21.38 -12.24 22.12
CA THR A 75 22.41 -11.68 23.03
C THR A 75 22.06 -11.73 24.52
N GLU A 76 20.88 -12.25 24.90
CA GLU A 76 20.51 -12.44 26.32
C GLU A 76 20.76 -13.86 26.85
N ASN A 77 21.38 -14.75 26.08
CA ASN A 77 21.66 -16.14 26.48
C ASN A 77 23.17 -16.49 26.56
N ASP A 78 24.05 -15.52 26.82
CA ASP A 78 25.45 -15.76 27.20
C ASP A 78 25.74 -15.30 28.65
#